data_AF-A0A951GU04-F1
#
_entry.id   AF-A0A951GU04-F1
#
_cell.length_a   1.000
_cell.length_b   1.000
_cell.length_c   1.000
_cell.angle_alpha   90.00
_cell.angle_beta   90.00
_cell.angle_gamma   90.00
#
_symmetry.space_group_name_H-M   'P 1'
#
loop_
_entity.id
_entity.type
_entity.pdbx_description
1 polymer ?
#
loop_
_entity_poly.entity_id
_entity_poly.type
_entity_poly.pdbx_seq_one_letter_code
_entity_poly.pdbx_strand_id
1 'polypeptide(L)' 'MSSATLDTTRPTLLDGVGGEPTLDELLVEVWEGLTTHRAASCPACRGQMQPEYGAHARPLGGRCVRCGSRLS' A
#
# COMPACT_ATOMS: atom_id res chain seq x y z
N MET A 1 1.28 -6.36 -52.60
CA MET A 1 0.39 -6.21 -51.43
C MET A 1 1.31 -6.20 -50.22
N SER A 2 1.54 -5.00 -49.67
CA SER A 2 2.52 -4.75 -48.61
C SER A 2 1.90 -5.03 -47.24
N SER A 3 2.59 -5.78 -46.38
CA SER A 3 2.29 -5.85 -44.95
C SER A 3 3.54 -5.44 -44.18
N ALA A 4 3.51 -4.23 -43.64
CA ALA A 4 4.40 -3.78 -42.59
C ALA A 4 3.71 -4.06 -41.25
N THR A 5 4.27 -4.94 -40.43
CA THR A 5 3.95 -5.05 -39.00
C THR A 5 4.91 -4.16 -38.22
N LEU A 6 4.60 -2.87 -38.19
CA LEU A 6 5.01 -2.02 -37.08
C LEU A 6 3.89 -2.11 -36.06
N ASP A 7 4.17 -2.57 -34.84
CA ASP A 7 3.94 -1.72 -33.68
C ASP A 7 4.68 -2.30 -32.48
N THR A 8 5.92 -1.83 -32.33
CA THR A 8 6.54 -1.68 -31.03
C THR A 8 5.57 -0.89 -30.18
N THR A 9 4.84 -1.58 -29.29
CA THR A 9 3.88 -0.96 -28.37
C THR A 9 4.60 0.08 -27.53
N ARG A 10 4.52 1.34 -27.99
CA ARG A 10 4.95 2.51 -27.26
C ARG A 10 3.86 2.78 -26.23
N PRO A 11 4.16 2.82 -24.93
CA PRO A 11 3.15 3.17 -23.94
C PRO A 11 2.62 4.57 -24.26
N THR A 12 1.33 4.65 -24.55
CA THR A 12 0.61 5.91 -24.77
C THR A 12 0.28 6.51 -23.41
N LEU A 13 0.65 7.78 -23.18
CA LEU A 13 0.45 8.59 -21.96
C LEU A 13 -1.03 8.82 -21.54
N LEU A 14 -1.96 8.00 -22.02
CA LEU A 14 -3.39 8.02 -21.71
C LEU A 14 -3.80 6.84 -20.82
N ASP A 15 -2.88 6.31 -20.02
CA ASP A 15 -3.24 5.61 -18.79
C ASP A 15 -3.76 6.66 -17.81
N GLY A 16 -5.06 6.93 -17.82
CA GLY A 16 -5.68 7.75 -16.78
C GLY A 16 -5.53 7.07 -15.42
N VAL A 17 -4.45 7.37 -14.68
CA VAL A 17 -4.27 7.20 -13.22
C VAL A 17 -4.83 5.89 -12.61
N GLY A 18 -4.79 4.80 -13.37
CA GLY A 18 -5.05 3.43 -12.89
C GLY A 18 -3.76 2.72 -12.47
N GLY A 19 -2.74 3.49 -12.08
CA GLY A 19 -1.43 2.99 -11.64
C GLY A 19 -1.52 2.49 -10.21
N GLU A 20 -0.70 1.50 -9.86
CA GLU A 20 -0.64 0.99 -8.49
C GLU A 20 -0.57 2.12 -7.46
N PRO A 21 -1.26 1.97 -6.30
CA PRO A 21 -1.27 3.00 -5.27
C PRO A 21 0.17 3.35 -4.89
N THR A 22 0.42 4.64 -4.76
CA THR A 22 1.69 5.15 -4.29
C THR A 22 1.98 4.62 -2.88
N LEU A 23 3.26 4.63 -2.50
CA LEU A 23 3.63 4.25 -1.14
C LEU A 23 2.91 5.13 -0.11
N ASP A 24 2.79 6.43 -0.35
CA ASP A 24 2.09 7.36 0.53
C ASP A 24 0.62 7.00 0.69
N GLU A 25 -0.09 6.70 -0.41
CA GLU A 25 -1.49 6.23 -0.34
C GLU A 25 -1.62 4.94 0.47
N LEU A 26 -0.72 3.97 0.25
CA LEU A 26 -0.68 2.73 1.04
C LEU A 26 -0.41 2.99 2.52
N LEU A 27 0.49 3.91 2.85
CA LEU A 27 0.80 4.26 4.23
C LEU A 27 -0.37 4.98 4.91
N VAL A 28 -1.06 5.87 4.19
CA VAL A 28 -2.26 6.56 4.68
C VAL A 28 -3.36 5.56 5.02
N GLU A 29 -3.67 4.63 4.11
CA GLU A 29 -4.68 3.58 4.36
C GLU A 29 -4.36 2.74 5.60
N VAL A 30 -3.08 2.38 5.77
CA VAL A 30 -2.64 1.62 6.94
C VAL A 30 -2.80 2.44 8.21
N TRP A 31 -2.39 3.71 8.21
CA TRP A 31 -2.55 4.60 9.36
C TRP A 31 -4.02 4.83 9.72
N GLU A 32 -4.92 4.99 8.75
CA GLU A 32 -6.36 5.12 8.99
C GLU A 32 -6.93 3.86 9.68
N GLY A 33 -6.53 2.68 9.23
CA GLY A 33 -6.91 1.43 9.88
C GLY A 33 -6.42 1.36 11.33
N LEU A 34 -5.15 1.64 11.57
CA LEU A 34 -4.56 1.54 12.92
C LEU A 34 -5.12 2.59 13.89
N THR A 35 -5.33 3.84 13.41
CA THR A 35 -5.88 4.94 14.22
C THR A 35 -7.34 4.70 14.60
N THR A 36 -8.08 3.91 13.81
CA THR A 36 -9.44 3.44 14.13
C THR A 36 -9.46 2.16 14.96
N HIS A 37 -8.33 1.78 15.58
CA HIS A 37 -8.16 0.57 16.39
C HIS A 37 -8.41 -0.74 15.63
N ARG A 38 -8.18 -0.75 14.31
CA ARG A 38 -8.36 -1.92 13.44
C ARG A 38 -7.01 -2.45 12.95
N ALA A 39 -6.99 -3.74 12.61
CA ALA A 39 -5.86 -4.31 11.90
C ALA A 39 -5.86 -3.82 10.43
N ALA A 40 -4.66 -3.64 9.87
CA ALA A 40 -4.44 -3.21 8.50
C ALA A 40 -3.58 -4.21 7.71
N SER A 41 -3.48 -4.02 6.39
CA SER A 41 -2.60 -4.82 5.54
C SER A 41 -1.17 -4.29 5.59
N CYS A 42 -0.20 -5.13 5.95
CA CYS A 42 1.21 -4.74 5.97
C CYS A 42 1.68 -4.36 4.55
N PRO A 43 2.24 -3.16 4.34
CA PRO A 43 2.68 -2.73 3.01
C PRO A 43 3.86 -3.57 2.48
N ALA A 44 4.64 -4.21 3.37
CA ALA A 44 5.81 -5.00 2.99
C ALA A 44 5.49 -6.44 2.57
N CYS A 45 4.55 -7.11 3.26
CA CYS A 45 4.27 -8.54 3.04
C CYS A 45 2.78 -8.87 2.84
N ARG A 46 1.92 -7.86 2.81
CA ARG A 46 0.45 -7.96 2.78
C ARG A 46 -0.16 -8.80 3.92
N GLY A 47 0.63 -9.15 4.93
CA GLY A 47 0.16 -9.83 6.15
C GLY A 47 -0.57 -8.89 7.11
N GLN A 48 -1.28 -9.43 8.10
CA GLN A 48 -1.98 -8.62 9.09
C GLN A 48 -1.00 -7.76 9.92
N MET A 49 -1.28 -6.47 10.02
CA MET A 49 -0.60 -5.50 10.87
C MET A 49 -1.54 -5.05 11.98
N GLN A 50 -1.13 -5.28 13.23
CA GLN A 50 -1.92 -4.95 14.42
C GLN A 50 -1.46 -3.60 14.99
N PRO A 51 -2.37 -2.78 15.54
CA PRO A 51 -2.02 -1.52 16.18
C PRO A 51 -1.17 -1.75 17.43
N GLU A 52 -0.13 -0.93 17.58
CA GLU A 52 0.64 -0.81 18.82
C GLU A 52 0.12 0.38 19.61
N TYR A 53 -0.16 0.18 20.89
CA TYR A 53 -0.77 1.18 21.76
C TYR A 53 0.21 1.74 22.79
N GLY A 54 0.12 3.04 23.01
CA GLY A 54 0.83 3.77 24.06
C GLY A 54 -0.04 4.09 25.26
N ALA A 55 0.35 5.14 25.98
CA ALA A 55 -0.42 5.67 27.10
C ALA A 55 -1.86 6.01 26.68
N HIS A 56 -2.81 5.76 27.58
CA HIS A 56 -4.25 6.00 27.36
C HIS A 56 -4.82 5.29 26.12
N ALA A 57 -4.27 4.11 25.77
CA ALA A 57 -4.67 3.32 24.61
C ALA A 57 -4.58 4.07 23.27
N ARG A 58 -3.71 5.08 23.16
CA ARG A 58 -3.51 5.80 21.90
C ARG A 58 -2.71 4.93 20.91
N PRO A 59 -3.18 4.76 19.66
CA PRO A 59 -2.38 4.12 18.62
C PRO A 59 -1.10 4.92 18.39
N LEU A 60 0.07 4.28 18.55
CA LEU A 60 1.38 4.87 18.26
C LEU A 60 1.95 4.39 16.93
N GLY A 61 1.35 3.37 16.34
CA GLY A 61 1.90 2.68 15.19
C GLY A 61 1.27 1.32 14.98
N GLY A 62 1.97 0.46 14.25
CA GLY A 62 1.55 -0.91 14.00
C GLY A 62 2.71 -1.87 13.79
N ARG A 63 2.48 -3.14 14.12
CA ARG A 63 3.44 -4.23 13.94
C ARG A 63 2.82 -5.37 13.15
N CYS A 64 3.50 -5.79 12.09
CA CYS A 64 3.07 -6.95 11.31
C CYS A 64 3.31 -8.24 12.10
N VAL A 65 2.28 -9.08 12.21
CA VAL A 65 2.38 -10.39 12.90
C VAL A 65 3.13 -11.42 12.08
N ARG A 66 3.28 -11.21 10.76
CA ARG A 66 4.00 -12.12 9.85
C ARG A 66 5.47 -11.76 9.67
N CYS A 67 5.77 -10.58 9.13
CA CYS A 67 7.15 -10.20 8.80
C CYS A 67 7.84 -9.36 9.88
N GLY A 68 7.13 -8.95 10.94
CA GLY A 68 7.68 -8.14 12.02
C GLY A 68 7.93 -6.66 11.68
N SER A 69 7.63 -6.21 10.45
CA SER A 69 7.75 -4.80 10.07
C SER A 69 6.94 -3.90 11.01
N ARG A 70 7.52 -2.74 11.32
CA ARG A 70 6.92 -1.72 12.20
C ARG A 70 6.61 -0.47 11.38
N LEU A 71 5.53 0.19 11.75
CA LEU A 71 5.13 1.51 11.26
C LEU A 71 4.96 2.40 12.51
N SER A 72 5.62 3.57 12.55
CA SER A 72 5.67 4.49 13.69
C SER A 72 5.82 5.93 13.22
#